data_AF-A0A519WNR6-F1
#
_entry.id   AF-A0A519WNR6-F1
#
_cell.length_a   1.000
_cell.length_b   1.000
_cell.length_c   1.000
_cell.angle_alpha   90.00
_cell.angle_beta   90.00
_cell.angle_gamma   90.00
#
_symmetry.space_group_name_H-M   'P 1'
#
loop_
_entity.id
_entity.type
_entity.pdbx_description
1 polymer ?
#
loop_
_entity_poly.entity_id
_entity_poly.type
_entity_poly.pdbx_seq_one_letter_code
_entity_poly.pdbx_strand_id
1 'polypeptide(L)'
;RHVPGDERRYEFSLLLKDWKSYVAGQDGDAGDIIFQGKLGGGGNPAWYLMTKRNTIAFRMPNDDLQITILQDYRPNINQWIDFRIDMLWADTPTGYYKVYMKLAGQSEYSLIWQIHNFQTFKPDNPDAKLGYLKWGLYRPASSLANNDVATRIIWHDDIKVYKLPL
;
A
#
# COMPACT_ATOMS: atom_id res chain seq x y z
N ARG A 1 -9.13 -4.22 12.77
CA ARG A 1 -10.07 -3.07 12.79
C ARG A 1 -9.30 -1.83 13.25
N HIS A 2 -9.61 -0.67 12.70
CA HIS A 2 -9.15 0.64 13.17
C HIS A 2 -10.32 1.64 13.17
N VAL A 3 -10.28 2.62 14.06
CA VAL A 3 -11.25 3.72 14.19
C VAL A 3 -10.51 5.06 14.35
N PRO A 4 -11.16 6.22 14.17
CA PRO A 4 -10.53 7.50 14.51
C PRO A 4 -9.99 7.52 15.95
N GLY A 5 -8.82 8.13 16.14
CA GLY A 5 -8.04 8.13 17.38
C GLY A 5 -7.08 6.95 17.53
N ASP A 6 -7.19 5.91 16.70
CA ASP A 6 -6.25 4.79 16.77
C ASP A 6 -4.88 5.16 16.19
N GLU A 7 -3.84 5.01 16.99
CA GLU A 7 -2.46 4.98 16.50
C GLU A 7 -2.01 3.52 16.30
N ARG A 8 -1.53 3.21 15.10
CA ARG A 8 -1.22 1.84 14.68
C ARG A 8 0.08 1.76 13.90
N ARG A 9 0.76 0.63 14.08
CA ARG A 9 1.80 0.16 13.17
C ARG A 9 1.28 -1.06 12.42
N TYR A 10 1.48 -1.05 11.11
CA TYR A 10 1.23 -2.17 10.23
C TYR A 10 2.54 -2.65 9.65
N GLU A 11 2.92 -3.89 9.92
CA GLU A 11 4.08 -4.55 9.31
C GLU A 11 3.61 -5.71 8.45
N PHE A 12 4.24 -5.92 7.31
CA PHE A 12 4.00 -7.08 6.47
C PHE A 12 5.15 -7.29 5.48
N SER A 13 5.28 -8.51 5.01
CA SER A 13 6.27 -8.91 4.00
C SER A 13 5.57 -9.25 2.69
N LEU A 14 6.23 -8.91 1.59
CA LEU A 14 5.78 -9.11 0.21
C LEU A 14 6.85 -9.87 -0.56
N LEU A 15 6.46 -10.87 -1.35
CA LEU A 15 7.31 -11.44 -2.39
C LEU A 15 6.59 -11.41 -3.73
N LEU A 16 7.16 -10.66 -4.68
CA LEU A 16 6.70 -10.62 -6.07
C LEU A 16 7.28 -11.83 -6.82
N LYS A 17 6.51 -12.92 -6.92
CA LYS A 17 6.98 -14.21 -7.46
C LYS A 17 6.92 -14.20 -8.98
N ASP A 18 8.07 -14.43 -9.63
CA ASP A 18 8.24 -14.44 -11.10
C ASP A 18 7.54 -13.27 -11.79
N TRP A 19 7.61 -12.10 -11.14
CA TRP A 19 6.83 -10.94 -11.56
C TRP A 19 7.38 -10.38 -12.88
N LYS A 20 6.58 -10.46 -13.95
CA LYS A 20 6.98 -9.89 -15.25
C LYS A 20 7.27 -8.39 -15.10
N SER A 21 8.46 -7.97 -15.54
CA SER A 21 8.81 -6.55 -15.63
C SER A 21 7.96 -5.84 -16.66
N TYR A 22 7.56 -4.61 -16.38
CA TYR A 22 6.88 -3.73 -17.32
C TYR A 22 7.83 -3.26 -18.42
N VAL A 23 7.38 -3.34 -19.67
CA VAL A 23 8.06 -2.78 -20.84
C VAL A 23 7.23 -1.65 -21.45
N ALA A 24 7.80 -0.44 -21.49
CA ALA A 24 7.12 0.75 -22.00
C ALA A 24 6.73 0.60 -23.48
N GLY A 25 5.50 1.00 -23.81
CA GLY A 25 4.94 0.88 -25.16
C GLY A 25 4.54 -0.55 -25.58
N GLN A 26 4.79 -1.54 -24.73
CA GLN A 26 4.37 -2.92 -24.96
C GLN A 26 3.29 -3.32 -23.97
N ASP A 27 3.52 -3.13 -22.67
CA ASP A 27 2.60 -3.57 -21.63
C ASP A 27 1.62 -2.47 -21.22
N GLY A 28 0.43 -2.88 -20.76
CA GLY A 28 -0.48 -2.02 -20.03
C GLY A 28 0.15 -1.53 -18.71
N ASP A 29 -0.21 -0.31 -18.30
CA ASP A 29 0.33 0.33 -17.10
C ASP A 29 -0.65 0.36 -15.93
N ALA A 30 -1.64 -0.53 -15.98
CA ALA A 30 -2.61 -0.69 -14.91
C ALA A 30 -1.92 -1.03 -13.59
N GLY A 31 -2.47 -0.45 -12.53
CA GLY A 31 -2.01 -0.66 -11.18
C GLY A 31 -2.54 -1.94 -10.56
N ASP A 32 -1.66 -2.72 -9.94
CA ASP A 32 -2.06 -3.88 -9.13
C ASP A 32 -1.91 -3.53 -7.65
N ILE A 33 -3.04 -3.47 -6.92
CA ILE A 33 -3.07 -3.20 -5.48
C ILE A 33 -2.64 -4.45 -4.73
N ILE A 34 -1.65 -4.28 -3.85
CA ILE A 34 -0.97 -5.38 -3.13
C ILE A 34 -1.19 -5.35 -1.62
N PHE A 35 -1.59 -4.21 -1.06
CA PHE A 35 -1.96 -4.06 0.35
C PHE A 35 -2.76 -2.77 0.53
N GLN A 36 -3.81 -2.74 1.37
CA GLN A 36 -4.59 -1.52 1.55
C GLN A 36 -5.21 -1.36 2.94
N GLY A 37 -5.22 -0.11 3.41
CA GLY A 37 -6.03 0.35 4.53
C GLY A 37 -7.40 0.79 4.02
N LYS A 38 -8.43 -0.02 4.26
CA LYS A 38 -9.78 0.20 3.74
C LYS A 38 -10.70 0.76 4.83
N LEU A 39 -11.50 1.76 4.47
CA LEU A 39 -12.57 2.27 5.31
C LEU A 39 -13.88 1.53 5.01
N GLY A 40 -14.74 1.42 6.03
CA GLY A 40 -16.07 0.83 5.90
C GLY A 40 -16.98 1.61 4.94
N GLY A 41 -18.16 1.06 4.64
CA GLY A 41 -19.18 1.78 3.89
C GLY A 41 -19.00 1.86 2.36
N GLY A 42 -17.97 1.24 1.78
CA GLY A 42 -17.74 1.20 0.33
C GLY A 42 -16.65 2.17 -0.15
N GLY A 43 -16.55 2.40 -1.46
CA GLY A 43 -15.69 3.44 -2.05
C GLY A 43 -14.20 3.13 -2.18
N ASN A 44 -13.37 4.16 -2.09
CA ASN A 44 -11.91 4.14 -2.14
C ASN A 44 -11.28 3.64 -0.82
N PRO A 45 -10.10 2.98 -0.85
CA PRO A 45 -9.28 2.82 0.35
C PRO A 45 -8.81 4.17 0.90
N ALA A 46 -8.53 4.26 2.21
CA ALA A 46 -7.83 5.43 2.75
C ALA A 46 -6.43 5.55 2.14
N TRP A 47 -5.78 4.39 2.02
CA TRP A 47 -4.49 4.26 1.34
C TRP A 47 -4.31 2.84 0.80
N TYR A 48 -3.42 2.70 -0.18
CA TYR A 48 -2.97 1.40 -0.66
C TYR A 48 -1.54 1.44 -1.20
N LEU A 49 -0.86 0.29 -1.11
CA LEU A 49 0.34 0.00 -1.87
C LEU A 49 -0.05 -0.71 -3.16
N MET A 50 0.59 -0.31 -4.25
CA MET A 50 0.38 -0.90 -5.57
C MET A 50 1.72 -1.08 -6.30
N THR A 51 1.81 -2.10 -7.15
CA THR A 51 2.80 -2.06 -8.23
C THR A 51 2.23 -1.24 -9.38
N LYS A 52 3.01 -0.31 -9.92
CA LYS A 52 2.68 0.41 -11.15
C LYS A 52 3.93 0.47 -12.02
N ARG A 53 3.86 -0.06 -13.25
CA ARG A 53 5.05 -0.27 -14.10
C ARG A 53 6.11 -1.08 -13.34
N ASN A 54 7.34 -0.58 -13.21
CA ASN A 54 8.43 -1.20 -12.44
C ASN A 54 8.59 -0.62 -11.02
N THR A 55 7.60 0.12 -10.52
CA THR A 55 7.65 0.79 -9.21
C THR A 55 6.67 0.16 -8.21
N ILE A 56 6.92 0.35 -6.91
CA ILE A 56 5.89 0.23 -5.87
C ILE A 56 5.55 1.63 -5.37
N ALA A 57 4.25 1.95 -5.33
CA ALA A 57 3.75 3.25 -4.91
C ALA A 57 2.75 3.13 -3.76
N PHE A 58 2.77 4.11 -2.86
CA PHE A 58 1.78 4.35 -1.81
C PHE A 58 0.81 5.44 -2.27
N ARG A 59 -0.49 5.15 -2.31
CA ARG A 59 -1.51 6.05 -2.84
C ARG A 59 -2.62 6.31 -1.82
N MET A 60 -3.00 7.58 -1.68
CA MET A 60 -4.16 8.05 -0.94
C MET A 60 -5.17 8.62 -1.95
N PRO A 61 -6.11 7.79 -2.46
CA PRO A 61 -6.95 8.16 -3.59
C PRO A 61 -7.90 9.34 -3.31
N ASN A 62 -8.38 9.49 -2.07
CA ASN A 62 -9.31 10.56 -1.69
C ASN A 62 -8.65 11.95 -1.57
N ASP A 63 -7.33 12.00 -1.71
CA ASP A 63 -6.51 13.20 -1.69
C ASP A 63 -5.67 13.34 -2.97
N ASP A 64 -5.91 12.47 -3.96
CA ASP A 64 -5.17 12.35 -5.22
C ASP A 64 -3.64 12.34 -5.08
N LEU A 65 -3.15 11.72 -4.00
CA LEU A 65 -1.74 11.71 -3.65
C LEU A 65 -1.12 10.34 -3.92
N GLN A 66 0.01 10.29 -4.63
CA GLN A 66 0.77 9.08 -4.92
C GLN A 66 2.27 9.31 -4.75
N ILE A 67 2.92 8.43 -3.99
CA ILE A 67 4.35 8.50 -3.67
C ILE A 67 5.01 7.20 -4.10
N THR A 68 6.13 7.28 -4.81
CA THR A 68 6.95 6.11 -5.10
C THR A 68 7.69 5.67 -3.83
N ILE A 69 7.45 4.43 -3.40
CA ILE A 69 8.12 3.81 -2.24
C ILE A 69 9.34 3.01 -2.68
N LEU A 70 9.24 2.31 -3.81
CA LEU A 70 10.36 1.61 -4.44
C LEU A 70 10.42 1.99 -5.91
N GLN A 71 11.50 2.66 -6.32
CA GLN A 71 11.66 3.20 -7.67
C GLN A 71 11.86 2.12 -8.73
N ASP A 72 12.47 0.99 -8.36
CA ASP A 72 12.63 -0.16 -9.25
C ASP A 72 12.59 -1.45 -8.43
N TYR A 73 11.52 -2.22 -8.54
CA TYR A 73 11.40 -3.49 -7.81
C TYR A 73 12.11 -4.66 -8.49
N ARG A 74 12.60 -4.50 -9.73
CA ARG A 74 13.13 -5.63 -10.52
C ARG A 74 14.29 -6.36 -9.83
N PRO A 75 15.24 -5.68 -9.16
CA PRO A 75 16.28 -6.35 -8.38
C PRO A 75 15.76 -7.18 -7.20
N ASN A 76 14.51 -6.96 -6.78
CA ASN A 76 13.87 -7.59 -5.63
C ASN A 76 12.78 -8.60 -6.03
N ILE A 77 12.64 -8.93 -7.32
CA ILE A 77 11.77 -10.04 -7.75
C ILE A 77 12.29 -11.34 -7.10
N ASN A 78 11.36 -12.20 -6.66
CA ASN A 78 11.65 -13.43 -5.92
C ASN A 78 12.41 -13.23 -4.60
N GLN A 79 12.40 -12.02 -4.04
CA GLN A 79 12.92 -11.70 -2.73
C GLN A 79 11.83 -11.08 -1.85
N TRP A 80 11.95 -11.28 -0.54
CA TRP A 80 11.07 -10.62 0.41
C TRP A 80 11.40 -9.13 0.52
N ILE A 81 10.35 -8.32 0.52
CA ILE A 81 10.38 -6.88 0.78
C ILE A 81 9.48 -6.65 1.98
N ASP A 82 10.03 -6.05 3.04
CA ASP A 82 9.26 -5.76 4.24
C ASP A 82 8.81 -4.31 4.23
N PHE A 83 7.54 -4.10 4.58
CA PHE A 83 6.94 -2.79 4.73
C PHE A 83 6.53 -2.56 6.18
N ARG A 84 6.65 -1.31 6.61
CA ARG A 84 6.09 -0.84 7.87
C ARG A 84 5.39 0.49 7.63
N ILE A 85 4.18 0.63 8.16
CA ILE A 85 3.42 1.87 8.12
C ILE A 85 3.02 2.21 9.55
N ASP A 86 3.59 3.28 10.09
CA ASP A 86 3.13 3.89 11.33
C ASP A 86 2.15 5.01 10.98
N MET A 87 0.99 5.05 11.63
CA MET A 87 0.00 6.09 11.38
C MET A 87 -0.94 6.32 12.55
N LEU A 88 -1.43 7.56 12.63
CA LEU A 88 -2.58 7.93 13.45
C LEU A 88 -3.81 8.04 12.54
N TRP A 89 -4.85 7.26 12.83
CA TRP A 89 -6.18 7.39 12.20
C TRP A 89 -6.89 8.61 12.77
N ALA A 90 -7.00 9.68 11.99
CA ALA A 90 -7.63 10.93 12.40
C ALA A 90 -8.67 11.38 11.38
N ASP A 91 -9.84 11.76 11.87
CA ASP A 91 -10.94 12.36 11.10
C ASP A 91 -10.78 13.87 10.90
N THR A 92 -9.71 14.45 11.44
CA THR A 92 -9.27 15.84 11.23
C THR A 92 -7.81 15.87 10.76
N PRO A 93 -7.28 17.02 10.28
CA PRO A 93 -5.86 17.20 9.90
C PRO A 93 -4.86 17.13 11.07
N THR A 94 -4.99 16.14 11.94
CA THR A 94 -4.10 15.86 13.08
C THR A 94 -3.38 14.52 12.94
N GLY A 95 -3.78 13.70 11.96
CA GLY A 95 -3.17 12.41 11.66
C GLY A 95 -1.85 12.52 10.93
N TYR A 96 -1.21 11.37 10.73
CA TYR A 96 0.04 11.27 10.02
C TYR A 96 0.20 9.90 9.34
N TYR A 97 1.05 9.83 8.33
CA TYR A 97 1.60 8.59 7.80
C TYR A 97 3.12 8.62 7.87
N LYS A 98 3.75 7.51 8.25
CA LYS A 98 5.17 7.25 8.07
C LYS A 98 5.32 5.87 7.42
N VAL A 99 5.85 5.86 6.20
CA VAL A 99 6.02 4.65 5.40
C VAL A 99 7.50 4.28 5.37
N TYR A 100 7.78 3.07 5.81
CA TYR A 100 9.10 2.49 5.91
C TYR A 100 9.20 1.24 5.02
N MET A 101 10.40 0.95 4.58
CA MET A 101 10.72 -0.23 3.79
C MET A 101 12.05 -0.83 4.23
N LYS A 102 12.16 -2.15 4.13
CA LYS A 102 13.40 -2.89 4.29
C LYS A 102 13.51 -3.91 3.15
N LEU A 103 14.55 -3.79 2.34
CA LEU A 103 14.86 -4.72 1.26
C LEU A 103 15.70 -5.89 1.80
N ALA A 104 15.74 -6.99 1.05
CA ALA A 104 16.61 -8.12 1.36
C ALA A 104 18.07 -7.67 1.55
N GLY A 105 18.72 -8.20 2.60
CA GLY A 105 20.09 -7.84 2.99
C GLY A 105 20.20 -6.58 3.86
N GLN A 106 19.13 -5.79 4.03
CA GLN A 106 19.10 -4.70 4.99
C GLN A 106 18.72 -5.22 6.38
N SER A 107 19.39 -4.73 7.41
CA SER A 107 19.09 -5.10 8.81
C SER A 107 17.92 -4.31 9.39
N GLU A 108 17.75 -3.05 8.97
CA GLU A 108 16.81 -2.09 9.55
C GLU A 108 15.85 -1.51 8.52
N TYR A 109 14.65 -1.13 8.99
CA TYR A 109 13.70 -0.35 8.19
C TYR A 109 14.22 1.06 7.94
N SER A 110 14.17 1.48 6.67
CA SER A 110 14.43 2.87 6.28
C SER A 110 13.11 3.63 6.15
N LEU A 111 13.06 4.86 6.71
CA LEU A 111 11.94 5.77 6.47
C LEU A 111 12.00 6.26 5.02
N ILE A 112 10.98 5.95 4.22
CA ILE A 112 10.93 6.32 2.81
C ILE A 112 10.13 7.61 2.62
N TRP A 113 9.01 7.74 3.32
CA TRP A 113 8.14 8.89 3.19
C TRP A 113 7.34 9.13 4.47
N GLN A 114 7.02 10.39 4.74
CA GLN A 114 6.09 10.76 5.80
C GLN A 114 5.32 12.03 5.47
N ILE A 115 4.13 12.15 6.07
CA ILE A 115 3.33 13.37 6.11
C ILE A 115 2.69 13.51 7.49
N HIS A 116 2.56 14.74 7.96
CA HIS A 116 1.93 15.11 9.23
C HIS A 116 0.79 16.10 8.98
N ASN A 117 -0.04 16.34 10.00
CA ASN A 117 -1.21 17.21 9.93
C ASN A 117 -2.15 16.84 8.77
N PHE A 118 -2.41 15.53 8.64
CA PHE A 118 -3.15 14.96 7.52
C PHE A 118 -4.40 14.24 8.01
N GLN A 119 -5.52 14.39 7.29
CA GLN A 119 -6.76 13.68 7.59
C GLN A 119 -6.67 12.25 7.05
N THR A 120 -6.29 11.30 7.88
CA THR A 120 -6.02 9.91 7.45
C THR A 120 -7.27 9.01 7.46
N PHE A 121 -8.33 9.40 8.18
CA PHE A 121 -9.64 8.75 8.18
C PHE A 121 -10.64 9.64 7.44
N LYS A 122 -10.77 9.41 6.13
CA LYS A 122 -11.60 10.20 5.21
C LYS A 122 -12.43 9.27 4.30
N PRO A 123 -13.52 8.66 4.80
CA PRO A 123 -14.30 7.71 4.02
C PRO A 123 -15.18 8.39 2.98
N ASP A 124 -15.39 7.73 1.83
CA ASP A 124 -16.37 8.18 0.82
C ASP A 124 -17.80 8.14 1.37
N ASN A 125 -18.07 7.16 2.24
CA ASN A 125 -19.33 7.07 2.96
C ASN A 125 -19.19 7.74 4.34
N PRO A 126 -19.87 8.86 4.60
CA PRO A 126 -19.76 9.59 5.88
C PRO A 126 -20.25 8.81 7.10
N ASP A 127 -21.05 7.75 6.89
CA ASP A 127 -21.53 6.87 7.96
C ASP A 127 -20.50 5.81 8.37
N ALA A 128 -19.39 5.67 7.64
CA ALA A 128 -18.35 4.71 7.99
C ALA A 128 -17.66 5.07 9.32
N LYS A 129 -17.82 4.21 10.34
CA LYS A 129 -17.25 4.42 11.70
C LYS A 129 -16.01 3.57 11.99
N LEU A 130 -15.58 2.75 11.05
CA LEU A 130 -14.41 1.88 11.19
C LEU A 130 -13.75 1.60 9.85
N GLY A 131 -12.54 1.05 9.91
CA GLY A 131 -11.88 0.43 8.78
C GLY A 131 -11.13 -0.85 9.16
N TYR A 132 -10.51 -1.46 8.15
CA TYR A 132 -9.83 -2.74 8.22
C TYR A 132 -8.72 -2.83 7.16
N LEU A 133 -7.76 -3.73 7.36
CA LEU A 133 -6.73 -4.00 6.36
C LEU A 133 -7.23 -5.05 5.37
N LYS A 134 -6.77 -4.96 4.12
CA LYS A 134 -6.86 -6.02 3.12
C LYS A 134 -5.47 -6.24 2.53
N TRP A 135 -5.12 -7.51 2.34
CA TRP A 135 -3.94 -7.94 1.63
C TRP A 135 -4.32 -8.99 0.59
N GLY A 136 -3.43 -9.22 -0.36
CA GLY A 136 -3.67 -10.06 -1.54
C GLY A 136 -3.37 -9.30 -2.82
N LEU A 137 -3.82 -9.83 -3.95
CA LEU A 137 -3.66 -9.22 -5.26
C LEU A 137 -5.01 -8.72 -5.77
N TYR A 138 -5.19 -7.41 -5.86
CA TYR A 138 -6.39 -6.80 -6.42
C TYR A 138 -6.06 -5.94 -7.64
N ARG A 139 -6.64 -6.28 -8.80
CA ARG A 139 -6.26 -5.74 -10.11
C ARG A 139 -7.45 -5.06 -10.79
N PRO A 140 -8.04 -4.00 -10.18
CA PRO A 140 -9.32 -3.46 -10.62
C PRO A 140 -9.32 -2.87 -12.04
N ALA A 141 -8.17 -2.38 -12.50
CA ALA A 141 -8.02 -1.73 -13.80
C ALA A 141 -7.32 -2.62 -14.85
N SER A 142 -6.97 -3.86 -14.51
CA SER A 142 -6.25 -4.75 -15.42
C SER A 142 -7.16 -5.28 -16.52
N SER A 143 -6.69 -5.28 -17.76
CA SER A 143 -7.39 -5.81 -18.92
C SER A 143 -6.43 -6.41 -19.95
N LEU A 144 -6.76 -7.59 -20.47
CA LEU A 144 -5.98 -8.19 -21.56
C LEU A 144 -6.03 -7.36 -22.85
N ALA A 145 -7.10 -6.57 -23.06
CA ALA A 145 -7.21 -5.68 -24.20
C ALA A 145 -6.16 -4.55 -24.17
N ASN A 146 -5.69 -4.18 -22.96
CA ASN A 146 -4.63 -3.19 -22.77
C ASN A 146 -3.24 -3.84 -22.67
N ASN A 147 -3.12 -5.14 -22.98
CA ASN A 147 -1.91 -5.93 -22.83
C ASN A 147 -1.37 -5.95 -21.38
N ASP A 148 -2.25 -5.88 -20.38
CA ASP A 148 -1.85 -6.12 -18.99
C ASP A 148 -1.48 -7.60 -18.80
N VAL A 149 -0.53 -7.86 -17.90
CA VAL A 149 -0.04 -9.23 -17.64
C VAL A 149 -1.19 -10.12 -17.16
N ALA A 150 -1.42 -11.26 -17.81
CA ALA A 150 -2.58 -12.11 -17.50
C ALA A 150 -2.53 -12.71 -16.09
N THR A 151 -1.35 -13.21 -15.70
CA THR A 151 -1.15 -13.87 -14.40
C THR A 151 -0.03 -13.19 -13.61
N ARG A 152 -0.31 -12.94 -12.34
CA ARG A 152 0.61 -12.36 -11.36
C ARG A 152 0.59 -13.25 -10.13
N ILE A 153 1.75 -13.52 -9.55
CA ILE A 153 1.88 -14.32 -8.32
C ILE A 153 2.53 -13.44 -7.26
N ILE A 154 1.89 -13.37 -6.10
CA ILE A 154 2.33 -12.59 -4.96
C ILE A 154 2.21 -13.46 -3.71
N TRP A 155 3.16 -13.31 -2.80
CA TRP A 155 3.08 -13.91 -1.47
C TRP A 155 3.09 -12.80 -0.43
N HIS A 156 2.31 -13.02 0.62
CA HIS A 156 2.27 -12.17 1.80
C HIS A 156 2.63 -13.03 3.01
N ASP A 157 3.45 -12.49 3.90
CA ASP A 157 3.80 -13.13 5.16
C ASP A 157 4.02 -12.07 6.26
N ASP A 158 4.22 -12.52 7.49
CA ASP A 158 4.64 -11.68 8.63
C ASP A 158 3.72 -10.47 8.89
N ILE A 159 2.43 -10.60 8.56
CA ILE A 159 1.43 -9.54 8.74
C ILE A 159 1.18 -9.33 10.24
N LYS A 160 1.61 -8.17 10.74
CA LYS A 160 1.51 -7.80 12.15
C LYS A 160 0.85 -6.43 12.27
N VAL A 161 -0.01 -6.31 13.29
CA VAL A 161 -0.68 -5.06 13.63
C VAL A 161 -0.39 -4.76 15.09
N TYR A 162 0.26 -3.63 15.33
CA TYR A 162 0.55 -3.16 16.68
C TYR A 162 -0.26 -1.93 16.99
N LYS A 163 -0.72 -1.84 18.24
CA LYS A 163 -1.13 -0.57 18.83
C LYS A 163 0.14 0.17 19.24
N LEU A 164 0.29 1.40 18.76
CA LEU A 164 1.37 2.27 19.22
C LEU A 164 0.92 3.01 20.50
N PRO A 165 1.83 3.30 21.44
CA PRO A 165 1.52 4.19 22.55
C PRO A 165 1.18 5.58 22.01
N LEU A 166 0.23 6.25 22.67
CA LEU A 166 0.04 7.71 22.54
C LEU A 166 1.21 8.44 23.19
#